data_AF-Q07GR8-F1
#
_entry.id   AF-Q07GR8-F1
#
_cell.length_a   1.000
_cell.length_b   1.000
_cell.length_c   1.000
_cell.angle_alpha   90.00
_cell.angle_beta   90.00
_cell.angle_gamma   90.00
#
_symmetry.space_group_name_H-M   'P 1'
#
loop_
_entity.id
_entity.type
_entity.pdbx_description
1 polymer ?
#
loop_
_entity_poly.entity_id
_entity_poly.type
_entity_poly.pdbx_seq_one_letter_code
_entity_poly.pdbx_strand_id
1 'polypeptide(L)'
;MTDNLINNGTKTTPEAEILTAASNSRSSDAQHDDTAPAGEVLLDIDPDELLSDPAEKEETSAQDIALPDHVAGSGSLDRLIDQARDYAEAATAENTNKAYKADWKHFTGWCRRKGVDALVPSPAVIGLYISDCAKPQDGSPALSVSTIERRLSGLAANYRQRGLALDMKDRHIASVWAGIKRHHAKPPTQKEAVLIEDVLAMVGALSYSLRDLRDRAILLIGYAGGLRRTEIVGLDVGKDESDDGRGWVEILEGGAVLHIKGKTGWREVEIGRGSADQTCPVYALEQWLHYAKIDVGSVFRQVFRDNSRIGPERLSDKHVVRLIKRLVLETGVGLDRPALSKLSDEERAKFFAGHSLRAGLASGAEVDERYVQKQLGHASAEMTRRYQRRRDRFRVNLTKAVGL
;
A
#
# COMPACT_ATOMS: atom_id res chain seq x y z
N MET A 1 46.46 15.73 -51.60
CA MET A 1 46.63 15.71 -53.08
C MET A 1 46.76 14.26 -53.50
N THR A 2 46.06 13.85 -54.57
CA THR A 2 46.44 12.80 -55.55
C THR A 2 47.02 11.45 -55.06
N ASP A 3 46.63 10.29 -55.58
CA ASP A 3 45.52 9.95 -56.47
C ASP A 3 45.27 8.42 -56.45
N ASN A 4 44.31 7.99 -57.25
CA ASN A 4 43.73 6.65 -57.33
C ASN A 4 44.61 5.55 -58.00
N LEU A 5 44.10 4.30 -57.90
CA LEU A 5 44.30 3.12 -58.79
C LEU A 5 45.51 2.16 -58.63
N ILE A 6 45.18 0.88 -58.43
CA ILE A 6 45.56 -0.35 -59.20
C ILE A 6 44.83 -1.55 -58.53
N ASN A 7 44.42 -2.65 -59.15
CA ASN A 7 43.67 -2.98 -60.37
C ASN A 7 43.58 -4.53 -60.40
N ASN A 8 42.37 -5.09 -60.29
CA ASN A 8 41.87 -6.40 -60.77
C ASN A 8 42.68 -7.73 -60.72
N GLY A 9 41.96 -8.80 -60.38
CA GLY A 9 42.28 -10.21 -60.65
C GLY A 9 41.11 -11.14 -60.25
N THR A 10 39.98 -11.16 -60.97
CA THR A 10 39.62 -12.08 -62.09
C THR A 10 39.21 -13.52 -61.73
N LYS A 11 37.90 -13.81 -61.91
CA LYS A 11 37.25 -15.08 -62.37
C LYS A 11 37.45 -16.34 -61.48
N THR A 12 36.48 -17.25 -61.30
CA THR A 12 35.51 -17.85 -62.26
C THR A 12 34.20 -18.34 -61.62
N THR A 13 33.06 -18.07 -62.27
CA THR A 13 31.80 -18.86 -62.27
C THR A 13 31.90 -20.08 -63.22
N PRO A 14 30.90 -20.98 -63.42
CA PRO A 14 29.45 -20.96 -63.11
C PRO A 14 29.07 -22.07 -62.08
N GLU A 15 27.87 -22.66 -61.90
CA GLU A 15 26.53 -22.76 -62.57
C GLU A 15 25.42 -22.62 -61.49
N ALA A 16 24.16 -22.19 -61.69
CA ALA A 16 23.15 -22.24 -62.77
C ALA A 16 22.21 -23.47 -62.75
N GLU A 17 21.08 -23.36 -62.02
CA GLU A 17 19.75 -23.80 -62.50
C GLU A 17 18.61 -23.25 -61.63
N ILE A 18 17.50 -22.82 -62.26
CA ILE A 18 16.26 -22.38 -61.61
C ILE A 18 15.12 -23.04 -62.38
N LEU A 19 14.26 -23.85 -61.74
CA LEU A 19 12.86 -23.95 -62.17
C LEU A 19 11.88 -24.36 -61.07
N THR A 20 10.92 -23.45 -60.87
CA THR A 20 9.61 -23.55 -60.22
C THR A 20 8.89 -24.90 -60.23
N ALA A 21 8.33 -25.27 -59.07
CA ALA A 21 6.94 -25.75 -58.94
C ALA A 21 6.43 -25.57 -57.49
N ALA A 22 5.12 -25.36 -57.31
CA ALA A 22 4.50 -25.01 -56.03
C ALA A 22 3.91 -26.21 -55.27
N SER A 23 3.96 -26.19 -53.93
CA SER A 23 2.98 -26.90 -53.09
C SER A 23 2.86 -26.32 -51.67
N ASN A 24 1.61 -26.15 -51.26
CA ASN A 24 1.10 -25.74 -49.94
C ASN A 24 1.97 -26.02 -48.70
N SER A 25 2.15 -25.00 -47.86
CA SER A 25 2.06 -25.15 -46.41
C SER A 25 1.29 -23.97 -45.80
N ARG A 26 0.43 -24.26 -44.83
CA ARG A 26 -0.46 -23.27 -44.20
C ARG A 26 0.31 -22.43 -43.18
N SER A 27 -0.03 -21.14 -43.09
CA SER A 27 0.33 -20.29 -41.97
C SER A 27 -0.21 -20.87 -40.67
N SER A 28 0.68 -21.27 -39.76
CA SER A 28 0.34 -21.52 -38.36
C SER A 28 0.65 -20.27 -37.55
N ASP A 29 -0.40 -19.56 -37.11
CA ASP A 29 -0.26 -18.48 -36.13
C ASP A 29 0.37 -19.02 -34.84
N ALA A 30 1.59 -18.55 -34.55
CA ALA A 30 2.21 -18.74 -33.25
C ALA A 30 2.00 -17.46 -32.42
N GLN A 31 0.83 -17.39 -31.78
CA GLN A 31 0.56 -16.38 -30.75
C GLN A 31 1.62 -16.51 -29.64
N HIS A 32 2.41 -15.46 -29.43
CA HIS A 32 3.27 -15.36 -28.25
C HIS A 32 2.39 -15.09 -27.04
N ASP A 33 2.07 -16.15 -26.29
CA ASP A 33 1.34 -16.07 -25.04
C ASP A 33 2.30 -15.56 -23.93
N ASP A 34 2.39 -14.23 -23.82
CA ASP A 34 3.32 -13.54 -22.92
C ASP A 34 2.76 -13.50 -21.48
N THR A 35 2.39 -14.68 -20.95
CA THR A 35 1.90 -14.88 -19.57
C THR A 35 3.07 -14.93 -18.58
N ALA A 36 3.70 -13.78 -18.36
CA ALA A 36 4.57 -13.60 -17.21
C ALA A 36 3.82 -13.96 -15.91
N PRO A 37 4.41 -14.74 -14.98
CA PRO A 37 3.73 -15.15 -13.76
C PRO A 37 3.37 -13.92 -12.94
N ALA A 38 2.09 -13.78 -12.58
CA ALA A 38 1.58 -12.65 -11.83
C ALA A 38 2.25 -12.56 -10.45
N GLY A 39 3.32 -11.76 -10.36
CA GLY A 39 3.96 -11.41 -9.10
C GLY A 39 2.88 -10.85 -8.16
N GLU A 40 2.62 -11.56 -7.06
CA GLU A 40 1.54 -11.22 -6.14
C GLU A 40 1.75 -9.77 -5.69
N VAL A 41 0.79 -8.90 -6.01
CA VAL A 41 0.86 -7.49 -5.64
C VAL A 41 0.78 -7.45 -4.12
N LEU A 42 1.96 -7.39 -3.49
CA LEU A 42 2.09 -7.18 -2.07
C LEU A 42 1.44 -5.83 -1.78
N LEU A 43 0.19 -5.87 -1.32
CA LEU A 43 -0.41 -4.76 -0.62
C LEU A 43 0.50 -4.57 0.60
N ASP A 44 1.36 -3.55 0.55
CA ASP A 44 2.13 -3.05 1.71
C ASP A 44 1.06 -2.60 2.74
N ILE A 45 0.60 -3.57 3.54
CA ILE A 45 -0.45 -3.48 4.55
C ILE A 45 0.20 -3.04 5.86
N ASP A 46 -0.47 -2.11 6.54
CA ASP A 46 -0.03 -1.56 7.82
C ASP A 46 0.07 -2.70 8.86
N PRO A 47 1.20 -2.89 9.57
CA PRO A 47 1.27 -3.85 10.69
C PRO A 47 0.19 -3.62 11.76
N ASP A 48 -0.38 -2.42 11.84
CA ASP A 48 -1.52 -2.12 12.73
C ASP A 48 -2.90 -2.50 12.14
N GLU A 49 -2.99 -2.91 10.87
CA GLU A 49 -4.15 -3.67 10.33
C GLU A 49 -4.06 -5.16 10.71
N LEU A 50 -2.87 -5.68 10.99
CA LEU A 50 -2.62 -7.08 11.38
C LEU A 50 -2.78 -7.34 12.88
N LEU A 51 -2.67 -6.29 13.70
CA LEU A 51 -2.60 -6.39 15.17
C LEU A 51 -3.81 -5.76 15.89
N SER A 52 -4.87 -5.37 15.18
CA SER A 52 -6.14 -5.09 15.87
C SER A 52 -6.78 -6.40 16.27
N ASP A 53 -6.88 -6.65 17.58
CA ASP A 53 -7.68 -7.73 18.14
C ASP A 53 -9.07 -7.77 17.47
N PRO A 54 -9.58 -8.96 17.12
CA PRO A 54 -10.99 -9.13 16.81
C PRO A 54 -11.77 -8.99 18.12
N ALA A 55 -11.93 -7.75 18.60
CA ALA A 55 -12.91 -7.43 19.62
C ALA A 55 -14.25 -7.99 19.15
N GLU A 56 -14.92 -8.74 20.02
CA GLU A 56 -16.16 -9.47 19.73
C GLU A 56 -17.29 -8.48 19.46
N LYS A 57 -17.36 -8.01 18.21
CA LYS A 57 -18.53 -7.39 17.62
C LYS A 57 -19.21 -8.44 16.76
N GLU A 58 -20.49 -8.64 17.03
CA GLU A 58 -21.39 -9.39 16.15
C GLU A 58 -21.66 -8.55 14.89
N GLU A 59 -20.66 -8.51 14.00
CA GLU A 59 -20.81 -7.94 12.66
C GLU A 59 -21.60 -8.95 11.81
N THR A 60 -22.90 -8.72 11.71
CA THR A 60 -23.80 -9.39 10.78
C THR A 60 -23.39 -9.11 9.33
N SER A 61 -23.55 -10.09 8.44
CA SER A 61 -23.25 -9.90 7.03
C SER A 61 -24.16 -8.84 6.44
N ALA A 62 -23.65 -7.91 5.63
CA ALA A 62 -24.50 -7.00 4.86
C ALA A 62 -25.52 -7.77 4.00
N GLN A 63 -25.17 -8.97 3.52
CA GLN A 63 -26.07 -9.81 2.72
C GLN A 63 -27.16 -10.52 3.56
N ASP A 64 -26.95 -10.68 4.87
CA ASP A 64 -27.94 -11.23 5.80
C ASP A 64 -28.95 -10.16 6.26
N ILE A 65 -28.71 -8.88 5.92
CA ILE A 65 -29.68 -7.81 6.14
C ILE A 65 -30.80 -7.94 5.11
N ALA A 66 -31.88 -8.55 5.58
CA ALA A 66 -33.11 -8.79 4.86
C ALA A 66 -34.32 -8.37 5.72
N LEU A 67 -35.46 -8.24 5.04
CA LEU A 67 -36.76 -8.01 5.65
C LEU A 67 -37.14 -9.25 6.50
N PRO A 68 -37.46 -9.11 7.81
CA PRO A 68 -37.88 -10.26 8.60
C PRO A 68 -39.16 -10.90 8.05
N ASP A 69 -39.25 -12.23 8.04
CA ASP A 69 -40.33 -13.01 7.38
C ASP A 69 -41.77 -12.62 7.76
N HIS A 70 -41.96 -11.95 8.90
CA HIS A 70 -43.25 -11.51 9.42
C HIS A 70 -43.64 -10.07 9.04
N VAL A 71 -42.80 -9.36 8.29
CA VAL A 71 -43.02 -7.95 7.90
C VAL A 71 -43.29 -7.85 6.41
N ALA A 72 -44.41 -7.23 6.04
CA ALA A 72 -44.76 -7.01 4.64
C ALA A 72 -43.84 -5.97 3.99
N GLY A 73 -43.28 -6.31 2.83
CA GLY A 73 -42.41 -5.42 2.06
C GLY A 73 -43.13 -4.14 1.58
N SER A 74 -42.39 -3.04 1.53
CA SER A 74 -42.86 -1.76 0.99
C SER A 74 -41.69 -0.95 0.48
N GLY A 75 -41.90 -0.12 -0.55
CA GLY A 75 -40.82 0.63 -1.20
C GLY A 75 -40.12 1.69 -0.34
N SER A 76 -40.59 1.94 0.89
CA SER A 76 -39.86 2.68 1.93
C SER A 76 -38.99 1.79 2.81
N LEU A 77 -39.43 0.56 3.06
CA LEU A 77 -38.72 -0.45 3.85
C LEU A 77 -37.60 -1.13 3.05
N ASP A 78 -37.79 -1.30 1.74
CA ASP A 78 -36.74 -1.76 0.83
C ASP A 78 -35.54 -0.77 0.83
N ARG A 79 -35.81 0.54 0.80
CA ARG A 79 -34.77 1.57 0.94
C ARG A 79 -34.06 1.54 2.30
N LEU A 80 -34.76 1.19 3.37
CA LEU A 80 -34.16 1.02 4.70
C LEU A 80 -33.28 -0.23 4.77
N ILE A 81 -33.62 -1.30 4.04
CA ILE A 81 -32.73 -2.45 3.86
C ILE A 81 -31.47 -2.05 3.11
N ASP A 82 -31.60 -1.36 1.98
CA ASP A 82 -30.42 -0.93 1.21
C ASP A 82 -29.54 0.03 2.02
N GLN A 83 -30.13 0.99 2.75
CA GLN A 83 -29.39 1.85 3.67
C GLN A 83 -28.70 1.06 4.81
N ALA A 84 -29.35 0.04 5.35
CA ALA A 84 -28.76 -0.83 6.38
C ALA A 84 -27.62 -1.70 5.82
N ARG A 85 -27.71 -2.13 4.55
CA ARG A 85 -26.62 -2.79 3.82
C ARG A 85 -25.44 -1.86 3.64
N ASP A 86 -25.67 -0.62 3.19
CA ASP A 86 -24.62 0.38 3.04
C ASP A 86 -23.88 0.62 4.37
N TYR A 87 -24.59 0.71 5.50
CA TYR A 87 -23.97 0.82 6.82
C TYR A 87 -23.18 -0.42 7.23
N ALA A 88 -23.63 -1.63 6.89
CA ALA A 88 -22.90 -2.86 7.17
C ALA A 88 -21.66 -3.05 6.28
N GLU A 89 -21.73 -2.65 5.01
CA GLU A 89 -20.54 -2.61 4.14
C GLU A 89 -19.53 -1.56 4.62
N ALA A 90 -20.00 -0.41 5.12
CA ALA A 90 -19.17 0.65 5.69
C ALA A 90 -18.60 0.35 7.08
N ALA A 91 -19.09 -0.69 7.78
CA ALA A 91 -18.57 -1.10 9.09
C ALA A 91 -17.12 -1.60 9.03
N THR A 92 -16.72 -2.15 7.88
CA THR A 92 -15.37 -2.66 7.60
C THR A 92 -14.64 -1.74 6.63
N ALA A 93 -13.33 -1.56 6.82
CA ALA A 93 -12.57 -0.68 5.93
C ALA A 93 -12.48 -1.28 4.52
N GLU A 94 -12.70 -0.45 3.50
CA GLU A 94 -12.69 -0.84 2.08
C GLU A 94 -11.42 -1.64 1.66
N ASN A 95 -10.25 -1.29 2.22
CA ASN A 95 -9.00 -2.01 1.99
C ASN A 95 -9.02 -3.42 2.62
N THR A 96 -9.61 -3.57 3.81
CA THR A 96 -9.82 -4.86 4.48
C THR A 96 -10.75 -5.73 3.64
N ASN A 97 -11.83 -5.16 3.08
CA ASN A 97 -12.76 -5.89 2.19
C ASN A 97 -12.06 -6.36 0.90
N LYS A 98 -11.24 -5.50 0.28
CA LYS A 98 -10.40 -5.88 -0.88
C LYS A 98 -9.39 -6.98 -0.52
N ALA A 99 -8.75 -6.90 0.65
CA ALA A 99 -7.80 -7.91 1.12
C ALA A 99 -8.49 -9.27 1.39
N TYR A 100 -9.60 -9.29 2.13
CA TYR A 100 -10.36 -10.51 2.43
C TYR A 100 -10.94 -11.17 1.18
N LYS A 101 -11.36 -10.38 0.18
CA LYS A 101 -11.79 -10.90 -1.14
C LYS A 101 -10.63 -11.57 -1.89
N ALA A 102 -9.41 -11.02 -1.80
CA ALA A 102 -8.21 -11.63 -2.37
C ALA A 102 -7.78 -12.90 -1.62
N ASP A 103 -7.90 -12.92 -0.28
CA ASP A 103 -7.60 -14.09 0.55
C ASP A 103 -8.56 -15.24 0.26
N TRP A 104 -9.86 -14.97 0.15
CA TRP A 104 -10.87 -15.95 -0.25
C TRP A 104 -10.62 -16.49 -1.66
N LYS A 105 -10.25 -15.63 -2.62
CA LYS A 105 -9.87 -16.06 -3.97
C LYS A 105 -8.65 -16.99 -3.96
N HIS A 106 -7.65 -16.71 -3.11
CA HIS A 106 -6.48 -17.57 -2.98
C HIS A 106 -6.85 -18.93 -2.37
N PHE A 107 -7.59 -18.95 -1.27
CA PHE A 107 -8.01 -20.19 -0.61
C PHE A 107 -8.91 -21.05 -1.50
N THR A 108 -9.95 -20.48 -2.10
CA THR A 108 -10.81 -21.21 -3.06
C THR A 108 -10.03 -21.75 -4.26
N GLY A 109 -9.03 -21.00 -4.75
CA GLY A 109 -8.11 -21.46 -5.79
C GLY A 109 -7.22 -22.63 -5.33
N TRP A 110 -6.76 -22.62 -4.08
CA TRP A 110 -5.99 -23.71 -3.47
C TRP A 110 -6.86 -24.96 -3.27
N CYS A 111 -8.06 -24.81 -2.71
CA CYS A 111 -9.04 -25.88 -2.53
C CYS A 111 -9.35 -26.62 -3.83
N ARG A 112 -9.57 -25.87 -4.93
CA ARG A 112 -9.76 -26.44 -6.28
C ARG A 112 -8.56 -27.29 -6.73
N ARG A 113 -7.33 -26.85 -6.47
CA ARG A 113 -6.10 -27.61 -6.81
C ARG A 113 -5.91 -28.86 -5.95
N LYS A 114 -6.45 -28.89 -4.73
CA LYS A 114 -6.35 -30.04 -3.81
C LYS A 114 -7.60 -30.94 -3.81
N GLY A 115 -8.61 -30.64 -4.61
CA GLY A 115 -9.86 -31.42 -4.68
C GLY A 115 -10.76 -31.29 -3.44
N VAL A 116 -10.67 -30.18 -2.72
CA VAL A 116 -11.43 -29.93 -1.47
C VAL A 116 -12.53 -28.90 -1.72
N ASP A 117 -13.70 -29.08 -1.09
CA ASP A 117 -14.73 -28.04 -1.10
C ASP A 117 -14.35 -26.89 -0.16
N ALA A 118 -14.33 -25.67 -0.70
CA ALA A 118 -14.02 -24.45 0.05
C ALA A 118 -15.22 -23.92 0.85
N LEU A 119 -16.45 -24.37 0.56
CA LEU A 119 -17.66 -23.92 1.25
C LEU A 119 -17.92 -24.69 2.55
N VAL A 120 -17.28 -25.84 2.76
CA VAL A 120 -17.35 -26.58 4.03
C VAL A 120 -16.25 -26.08 4.98
N PRO A 121 -16.58 -25.38 6.09
CA PRO A 121 -15.59 -24.92 7.04
C PRO A 121 -14.98 -26.12 7.78
N SER A 122 -13.76 -26.50 7.42
CA SER A 122 -13.01 -27.60 8.03
C SER A 122 -11.70 -27.10 8.63
N PRO A 123 -11.57 -27.06 9.97
CA PRO A 123 -10.33 -26.67 10.63
C PRO A 123 -9.11 -27.51 10.21
N ALA A 124 -9.31 -28.79 9.89
CA ALA A 124 -8.26 -29.66 9.36
C ALA A 124 -7.77 -29.21 7.97
N VAL A 125 -8.70 -28.87 7.05
CA VAL A 125 -8.37 -28.33 5.73
C VAL A 125 -7.63 -27.00 5.84
N ILE A 126 -8.04 -26.15 6.79
CA ILE A 126 -7.42 -24.84 7.00
C ILE A 126 -6.02 -24.99 7.62
N GLY A 127 -5.81 -25.96 8.52
CA GLY A 127 -4.49 -26.35 8.99
C GLY A 127 -3.55 -26.80 7.86
N LEU A 128 -4.06 -27.59 6.91
CA LEU A 128 -3.30 -27.97 5.70
C LEU A 128 -3.02 -26.77 4.80
N TYR A 129 -3.99 -25.88 4.60
CA TYR A 129 -3.84 -24.67 3.81
C TYR A 129 -2.75 -23.73 4.36
N ILE A 130 -2.78 -23.41 5.65
CA ILE A 130 -1.75 -22.53 6.24
C ILE A 130 -0.36 -23.19 6.27
N SER A 131 -0.29 -24.52 6.32
CA SER A 131 0.97 -25.27 6.18
C SER A 131 1.56 -25.10 4.78
N ASP A 132 0.76 -25.27 3.73
CA ASP A 132 1.19 -25.06 2.33
C ASP A 132 1.50 -23.57 2.08
N CYS A 133 0.82 -22.61 2.73
CA CYS A 133 1.22 -21.20 2.68
C CYS A 133 2.57 -20.90 3.34
N ALA A 134 2.90 -21.58 4.44
CA ALA A 134 4.18 -21.40 5.16
C ALA A 134 5.35 -22.13 4.48
N LYS A 135 5.07 -23.22 3.75
CA LYS A 135 6.04 -24.00 3.00
C LYS A 135 5.39 -24.62 1.75
N PRO A 136 5.26 -23.86 0.64
CA PRO A 136 4.57 -24.32 -0.55
C PRO A 136 5.25 -25.53 -1.20
N GLN A 137 4.45 -26.52 -1.61
CA GLN A 137 4.94 -27.69 -2.34
C GLN A 137 5.09 -27.45 -3.85
N ASP A 138 4.48 -26.39 -4.39
CA ASP A 138 4.47 -26.05 -5.83
C ASP A 138 5.65 -25.16 -6.26
N GLY A 139 6.63 -24.92 -5.36
CA GLY A 139 7.78 -24.07 -5.62
C GLY A 139 7.50 -22.56 -5.53
N SER A 140 6.27 -22.15 -5.20
CA SER A 140 5.97 -20.74 -4.95
C SER A 140 6.65 -20.20 -3.67
N PRO A 141 6.87 -18.88 -3.55
CA PRO A 141 7.49 -18.30 -2.36
C PRO A 141 6.65 -18.49 -1.10
N ALA A 142 7.28 -18.91 0.00
CA ALA A 142 6.64 -19.02 1.29
C ALA A 142 6.12 -17.66 1.79
N LEU A 143 4.89 -17.65 2.31
CA LEU A 143 4.26 -16.44 2.83
C LEU A 143 4.77 -16.08 4.23
N SER A 144 4.79 -14.78 4.55
CA SER A 144 5.12 -14.33 5.90
C SER A 144 4.05 -14.77 6.91
N VAL A 145 4.46 -14.96 8.17
CA VAL A 145 3.54 -15.23 9.28
C VAL A 145 2.39 -14.21 9.30
N SER A 146 2.69 -12.91 9.22
CA SER A 146 1.67 -11.86 9.13
C SER A 146 0.69 -12.05 7.96
N THR A 147 1.17 -12.45 6.77
CA THR A 147 0.29 -12.68 5.62
C THR A 147 -0.65 -13.87 5.85
N ILE A 148 -0.17 -14.92 6.52
CA ILE A 148 -0.97 -16.10 6.88
C ILE A 148 -1.99 -15.75 7.97
N GLU A 149 -1.62 -14.94 8.95
CA GLU A 149 -2.52 -14.43 10.01
C GLU A 149 -3.68 -13.61 9.42
N ARG A 150 -3.37 -12.66 8.52
CA ARG A 150 -4.39 -11.91 7.78
C ARG A 150 -5.31 -12.82 6.96
N ARG A 151 -4.73 -13.80 6.26
CA ARG A 151 -5.51 -14.77 5.47
C ARG A 151 -6.48 -15.55 6.37
N LEU A 152 -6.06 -16.02 7.54
CA LEU A 152 -6.95 -16.67 8.52
C LEU A 152 -8.12 -15.78 8.92
N SER A 153 -7.87 -14.51 9.27
CA SER A 153 -8.93 -13.53 9.57
C SER A 153 -9.87 -13.32 8.38
N GLY A 154 -9.33 -13.23 7.15
CA GLY A 154 -10.11 -13.10 5.93
C GLY A 154 -10.97 -14.33 5.61
N LEU A 155 -10.51 -15.55 5.95
CA LEU A 155 -11.32 -16.77 5.87
C LEU A 155 -12.45 -16.77 6.90
N ALA A 156 -12.15 -16.45 8.17
CA ALA A 156 -13.16 -16.39 9.22
C ALA A 156 -14.25 -15.35 8.91
N ALA A 157 -13.88 -14.18 8.38
CA ALA A 157 -14.82 -13.17 7.89
C ALA A 157 -15.67 -13.69 6.70
N ASN A 158 -15.05 -14.38 5.74
CA ASN A 158 -15.79 -14.91 4.59
C ASN A 158 -16.75 -16.06 4.94
N TYR A 159 -16.41 -16.92 5.91
CA TYR A 159 -17.34 -17.92 6.41
C TYR A 159 -18.50 -17.24 7.17
N ARG A 160 -18.20 -16.28 8.06
CA ARG A 160 -19.23 -15.52 8.80
C ARG A 160 -20.21 -14.82 7.86
N GLN A 161 -19.71 -14.18 6.80
CA GLN A 161 -20.53 -13.54 5.76
C GLN A 161 -21.50 -14.47 5.02
N ARG A 162 -21.36 -15.79 5.19
CA ARG A 162 -22.18 -16.85 4.58
C ARG A 162 -23.01 -17.63 5.61
N GLY A 163 -23.15 -17.11 6.84
CA GLY A 163 -23.80 -17.81 7.94
C GLY A 163 -23.03 -19.02 8.48
N LEU A 164 -21.75 -19.19 8.12
CA LEU A 164 -20.92 -20.34 8.48
C LEU A 164 -19.93 -19.97 9.59
N ALA A 165 -19.78 -20.85 10.57
CA ALA A 165 -18.81 -20.69 11.65
C ALA A 165 -17.47 -21.36 11.31
N LEU A 166 -16.38 -20.62 11.54
CA LEU A 166 -15.01 -21.16 11.57
C LEU A 166 -14.39 -20.84 12.92
N ASP A 167 -14.17 -21.86 13.76
CA ASP A 167 -13.40 -21.69 14.99
C ASP A 167 -11.90 -21.69 14.70
N MET A 168 -11.26 -20.52 14.75
CA MET A 168 -9.81 -20.39 14.62
C MET A 168 -9.04 -20.93 15.84
N LYS A 169 -9.72 -21.16 16.97
CA LYS A 169 -9.12 -21.72 18.20
C LYS A 169 -9.11 -23.25 18.18
N ASP A 170 -9.76 -23.90 17.20
CA ASP A 170 -9.72 -25.35 17.03
C ASP A 170 -8.27 -25.86 16.94
N ARG A 171 -8.02 -27.02 17.57
CA ARG A 171 -6.68 -27.60 17.70
C ARG A 171 -5.94 -27.79 16.37
N HIS A 172 -6.65 -28.07 15.27
CA HIS A 172 -6.04 -28.33 13.96
C HIS A 172 -5.51 -27.06 13.31
N ILE A 173 -6.09 -25.90 13.64
CA ILE A 173 -5.56 -24.59 13.25
C ILE A 173 -4.51 -24.14 14.29
N ALA A 174 -4.87 -24.15 15.58
CA ALA A 174 -4.03 -23.60 16.65
C ALA A 174 -2.66 -24.29 16.78
N SER A 175 -2.60 -25.62 16.65
CA SER A 175 -1.34 -26.38 16.76
C SER A 175 -0.39 -26.11 15.59
N VAL A 176 -0.91 -26.13 14.36
CA VAL A 176 -0.18 -25.79 13.13
C VAL A 176 0.28 -24.34 13.19
N TRP A 177 -0.60 -23.42 13.58
CA TRP A 177 -0.30 -22.00 13.72
C TRP A 177 0.81 -21.73 14.73
N ALA A 178 0.79 -22.41 15.88
CA ALA A 178 1.89 -22.37 16.86
C ALA A 178 3.20 -22.97 16.32
N GLY A 179 3.14 -23.95 15.41
CA GLY A 179 4.30 -24.48 14.69
C GLY A 179 4.88 -23.46 13.69
N ILE A 180 4.02 -22.90 12.83
CA ILE A 180 4.39 -21.86 11.86
C ILE A 180 5.05 -20.67 12.57
N LYS A 181 4.45 -20.18 13.66
CA LYS A 181 5.04 -19.09 14.45
C LYS A 181 6.41 -19.47 15.04
N ARG A 182 6.61 -20.69 15.54
CA ARG A 182 7.92 -21.12 16.09
C ARG A 182 9.02 -21.25 15.03
N HIS A 183 8.70 -21.67 13.81
CA HIS A 183 9.71 -21.91 12.77
C HIS A 183 9.91 -20.73 11.79
N HIS A 184 8.88 -19.91 11.58
CA HIS A 184 8.87 -18.88 10.52
C HIS A 184 8.66 -17.45 11.04
N ALA A 185 8.35 -17.23 12.33
CA ALA A 185 8.28 -15.87 12.85
C ALA A 185 9.64 -15.21 12.81
N LYS A 186 9.71 -14.07 12.14
CA LYS A 186 10.85 -13.15 12.14
C LYS A 186 10.42 -11.88 12.87
N PRO A 187 11.33 -11.15 13.54
CA PRO A 187 11.03 -9.84 14.09
C PRO A 187 10.39 -8.94 13.01
N PRO A 188 9.35 -8.15 13.31
CA PRO A 188 8.70 -7.30 12.32
C PRO A 188 9.69 -6.33 11.67
N THR A 189 9.87 -6.46 10.35
CA THR A 189 10.71 -5.55 9.56
C THR A 189 9.97 -4.25 9.32
N GLN A 190 10.15 -3.28 10.22
CA GLN A 190 9.70 -1.91 10.02
C GLN A 190 10.40 -1.31 8.80
N LYS A 191 9.65 -0.56 7.98
CA LYS A 191 10.23 0.26 6.91
C LYS A 191 11.17 1.30 7.52
N GLU A 192 12.19 1.70 6.79
CA GLU A 192 13.10 2.75 7.21
C GLU A 192 12.35 4.08 7.29
N ALA A 193 12.65 4.84 8.35
CA ALA A 193 12.16 6.20 8.49
C ALA A 193 12.88 7.07 7.47
N VAL A 194 12.10 7.86 6.73
CA VAL A 194 12.61 8.99 5.96
C VAL A 194 12.75 10.14 6.95
N LEU A 195 13.96 10.57 7.25
CA LEU A 195 14.23 11.67 8.18
C LEU A 195 14.02 13.02 7.49
N ILE A 196 14.12 14.14 8.21
CA ILE A 196 13.85 15.46 7.62
C ILE A 196 14.87 15.80 6.53
N GLU A 197 16.13 15.47 6.76
CA GLU A 197 17.24 15.57 5.80
C GLU A 197 16.99 14.76 4.52
N ASP A 198 16.38 13.57 4.63
CA ASP A 198 15.98 12.78 3.47
C ASP A 198 14.86 13.47 2.67
N VAL A 199 13.85 14.04 3.36
CA VAL A 199 12.78 14.81 2.70
C VAL A 199 13.36 16.01 1.98
N LEU A 200 14.26 16.75 2.62
CA LEU A 200 14.92 17.91 2.03
C LEU A 200 15.74 17.53 0.78
N ALA A 201 16.49 16.42 0.81
CA ALA A 201 17.19 15.90 -0.36
C ALA A 201 16.22 15.52 -1.49
N MET A 202 15.18 14.75 -1.19
CA MET A 202 14.14 14.36 -2.16
C MET A 202 13.41 15.56 -2.77
N VAL A 203 13.09 16.57 -1.97
CA VAL A 203 12.45 17.82 -2.40
C VAL A 203 13.41 18.71 -3.21
N GLY A 204 14.71 18.67 -2.93
CA GLY A 204 15.75 19.34 -3.71
C GLY A 204 15.99 18.75 -5.11
N ALA A 205 15.71 17.46 -5.31
CA ALA A 205 15.82 16.81 -6.61
C ALA A 205 14.61 17.02 -7.53
N LEU A 206 13.46 17.43 -6.99
CA LEU A 206 12.26 17.75 -7.75
C LEU A 206 12.39 19.10 -8.47
N SER A 207 11.99 19.16 -9.74
CA SER A 207 11.92 20.42 -10.48
C SER A 207 10.67 21.25 -10.10
N TYR A 208 10.33 22.25 -10.92
CA TYR A 208 9.07 23.01 -10.83
C TYR A 208 8.09 22.66 -11.95
N SER A 209 8.23 21.49 -12.58
CA SER A 209 7.19 20.96 -13.47
C SER A 209 5.88 20.73 -12.70
N LEU A 210 4.73 20.75 -13.39
CA LEU A 210 3.42 20.57 -12.74
C LEU A 210 3.32 19.24 -11.94
N ARG A 211 4.00 18.20 -12.41
CA ARG A 211 4.13 16.90 -11.70
C ARG A 211 4.99 17.02 -10.44
N ASP A 212 6.06 17.78 -10.51
CA ASP A 212 7.02 17.90 -9.41
C ASP A 212 6.52 18.87 -8.33
N LEU A 213 5.71 19.87 -8.69
CA LEU A 213 4.94 20.67 -7.72
C LEU A 213 3.99 19.79 -6.91
N ARG A 214 3.22 18.91 -7.58
CA ARG A 214 2.37 17.92 -6.91
C ARG A 214 3.17 16.97 -6.04
N ASP A 215 4.23 16.36 -6.59
CA ASP A 215 5.06 15.39 -5.89
C ASP A 215 5.77 16.04 -4.67
N ARG A 216 6.13 17.33 -4.75
CA ARG A 216 6.66 18.15 -3.63
C ARG A 216 5.62 18.37 -2.53
N ALA A 217 4.40 18.76 -2.91
CA ALA A 217 3.28 18.92 -1.97
C ALA A 217 2.95 17.58 -1.26
N ILE A 218 2.93 16.46 -1.99
CA ILE A 218 2.75 15.10 -1.43
C ILE A 218 3.79 14.77 -0.36
N LEU A 219 5.08 15.04 -0.62
CA LEU A 219 6.15 14.76 0.34
C LEU A 219 6.05 15.63 1.59
N LEU A 220 5.90 16.95 1.41
CA LEU A 220 5.95 17.90 2.52
C LEU A 220 4.70 17.81 3.41
N ILE A 221 3.49 17.75 2.84
CA ILE A 221 2.25 17.55 3.59
C ILE A 221 2.22 16.14 4.22
N GLY A 222 2.63 15.12 3.46
CA GLY A 222 2.69 13.74 3.94
C GLY A 222 3.63 13.55 5.13
N TYR A 223 4.79 14.22 5.11
CA TYR A 223 5.73 14.25 6.22
C TYR A 223 5.21 15.08 7.39
N ALA A 224 4.86 16.35 7.19
CA ALA A 224 4.49 17.28 8.26
C ALA A 224 3.21 16.87 9.00
N GLY A 225 2.24 16.28 8.30
CA GLY A 225 1.03 15.72 8.92
C GLY A 225 1.19 14.29 9.45
N GLY A 226 2.33 13.62 9.19
CA GLY A 226 2.53 12.22 9.56
C GLY A 226 1.50 11.27 8.92
N LEU A 227 1.12 11.55 7.68
CA LEU A 227 -0.05 10.97 7.03
C LEU A 227 0.23 9.57 6.46
N ARG A 228 -0.79 8.70 6.47
CA ARG A 228 -0.74 7.46 5.66
C ARG A 228 -0.92 7.79 4.17
N ARG A 229 -0.37 6.95 3.28
CA ARG A 229 -0.50 7.15 1.82
C ARG A 229 -1.94 7.33 1.31
N THR A 230 -2.91 6.66 1.93
CA THR A 230 -4.34 6.79 1.62
C THR A 230 -4.99 8.02 2.25
N GLU A 231 -4.46 8.51 3.38
CA GLU A 231 -4.86 9.78 3.98
C GLU A 231 -4.38 10.94 3.09
N ILE A 232 -3.15 10.89 2.57
CA ILE A 232 -2.60 11.90 1.64
C ILE A 232 -3.47 12.06 0.40
N VAL A 233 -3.67 10.99 -0.39
CA VAL A 233 -4.42 11.10 -1.66
C VAL A 233 -5.92 11.28 -1.46
N GLY A 234 -6.45 10.94 -0.28
CA GLY A 234 -7.84 11.08 0.10
C GLY A 234 -8.25 12.49 0.54
N LEU A 235 -7.35 13.48 0.49
CA LEU A 235 -7.68 14.88 0.77
C LEU A 235 -8.44 15.52 -0.40
N ASP A 236 -9.48 16.26 -0.06
CA ASP A 236 -10.25 17.16 -0.93
C ASP A 236 -10.01 18.62 -0.55
N VAL A 237 -10.37 19.57 -1.42
CA VAL A 237 -10.21 21.00 -1.14
C VAL A 237 -11.18 21.42 -0.06
N GLY A 238 -12.46 21.10 -0.23
CA GLY A 238 -13.53 21.35 0.72
C GLY A 238 -14.10 20.07 1.33
N LYS A 239 -14.95 20.27 2.34
CA LYS A 239 -15.65 19.19 3.04
C LYS A 239 -16.75 18.58 2.16
N ASP A 240 -16.85 17.26 2.17
CA ASP A 240 -17.89 16.46 1.49
C ASP A 240 -18.00 16.73 -0.03
N GLU A 241 -16.90 17.13 -0.68
CA GLU A 241 -16.85 17.43 -2.12
C GLU A 241 -16.73 16.18 -3.04
N SER A 242 -16.46 15.00 -2.47
CA SER A 242 -16.45 13.74 -3.22
C SER A 242 -16.76 12.53 -2.34
N ASP A 243 -17.41 11.52 -2.94
CA ASP A 243 -17.87 10.31 -2.24
C ASP A 243 -16.70 9.44 -1.73
N ASP A 244 -15.54 9.47 -2.40
CA ASP A 244 -14.34 8.70 -2.02
C ASP A 244 -13.35 9.49 -1.13
N GLY A 245 -13.71 10.72 -0.77
CA GLY A 245 -12.97 11.60 0.11
C GLY A 245 -12.74 11.00 1.50
N ARG A 246 -11.54 11.19 2.04
CA ARG A 246 -11.11 10.75 3.38
C ARG A 246 -10.70 11.91 4.28
N GLY A 247 -10.86 13.14 3.79
CA GLY A 247 -10.56 14.36 4.53
C GLY A 247 -10.56 15.59 3.65
N TRP A 248 -10.44 16.77 4.26
CA TRP A 248 -10.30 18.04 3.54
C TRP A 248 -9.22 18.92 4.18
N VAL A 249 -8.87 20.01 3.49
CA VAL A 249 -7.81 20.96 3.88
C VAL A 249 -8.39 22.34 4.15
N GLU A 250 -8.13 22.90 5.32
CA GLU A 250 -8.40 24.30 5.62
C GLU A 250 -7.08 25.07 5.69
N ILE A 251 -6.81 25.90 4.68
CA ILE A 251 -5.58 26.72 4.62
C ILE A 251 -5.84 28.05 5.34
N LEU A 252 -4.95 28.38 6.27
CA LEU A 252 -5.01 29.56 7.14
C LEU A 252 -3.74 30.42 6.98
N GLU A 253 -3.75 31.60 7.59
CA GLU A 253 -2.58 32.50 7.57
C GLU A 253 -1.34 31.84 8.22
N GLY A 254 -1.49 31.22 9.40
CA GLY A 254 -0.39 30.58 10.12
C GLY A 254 -0.03 29.15 9.69
N GLY A 255 -0.85 28.50 8.86
CA GLY A 255 -0.70 27.06 8.59
C GLY A 255 -1.81 26.46 7.74
N ALA A 256 -2.00 25.14 7.84
CA ALA A 256 -3.17 24.43 7.35
C ALA A 256 -3.65 23.42 8.40
N VAL A 257 -4.97 23.21 8.47
CA VAL A 257 -5.60 22.16 9.28
C VAL A 257 -6.13 21.10 8.33
N LEU A 258 -5.80 19.84 8.58
CA LEU A 258 -6.33 18.71 7.81
C LEU A 258 -7.33 17.95 8.68
N HIS A 259 -8.58 17.83 8.21
CA HIS A 259 -9.60 17.02 8.85
C HIS A 259 -9.60 15.65 8.20
N ILE A 260 -9.26 14.59 8.95
CA ILE A 260 -8.94 13.27 8.38
C ILE A 260 -9.80 12.17 9.02
N LYS A 261 -10.45 11.37 8.18
CA LYS A 261 -11.22 10.19 8.56
C LYS A 261 -10.30 8.97 8.66
N GLY A 262 -9.75 8.75 9.86
CA GLY A 262 -8.92 7.59 10.18
C GLY A 262 -9.75 6.35 10.56
N LYS A 263 -9.08 5.20 10.79
CA LYS A 263 -9.72 3.94 11.26
C LYS A 263 -10.49 4.12 12.58
N THR A 264 -10.06 5.06 13.43
CA THR A 264 -10.65 5.35 14.75
C THR A 264 -11.63 6.54 14.72
N GLY A 265 -12.03 7.01 13.55
CA GLY A 265 -12.88 8.19 13.38
C GLY A 265 -12.10 9.43 12.91
N TRP A 266 -12.74 10.59 13.03
CA TRP A 266 -12.19 11.88 12.60
C TRP A 266 -11.09 12.39 13.53
N ARG A 267 -10.07 13.01 12.95
CA ARG A 267 -8.98 13.68 13.65
C ARG A 267 -8.54 14.93 12.90
N GLU A 268 -8.13 15.95 13.64
CA GLU A 268 -7.48 17.14 13.08
C GLU A 268 -5.96 17.00 13.14
N VAL A 269 -5.30 17.48 12.10
CA VAL A 269 -3.84 17.50 11.96
C VAL A 269 -3.42 18.92 11.60
N GLU A 270 -2.77 19.58 12.54
CA GLU A 270 -2.31 20.96 12.41
C GLU A 270 -0.92 20.95 11.73
N ILE A 271 -0.74 21.74 10.68
CA ILE A 271 0.53 21.90 9.95
C ILE A 271 0.89 23.39 9.89
N GLY A 272 1.89 23.81 10.64
CA GLY A 272 2.40 25.19 10.56
C GLY A 272 3.13 25.48 9.24
N ARG A 273 3.19 26.77 8.85
CA ARG A 273 4.08 27.20 7.77
C ARG A 273 5.55 26.97 8.15
N GLY A 274 6.34 26.52 7.18
CA GLY A 274 7.79 26.37 7.33
C GLY A 274 8.50 27.73 7.25
N SER A 275 9.73 27.81 7.77
CA SER A 275 10.55 29.04 7.78
C SER A 275 11.14 29.43 6.43
N ALA A 276 11.02 28.58 5.41
CA ALA A 276 11.46 28.86 4.05
C ALA A 276 10.47 28.26 3.04
N ASP A 277 10.08 29.05 2.02
CA ASP A 277 9.06 28.67 1.02
C ASP A 277 9.37 27.33 0.33
N GLN A 278 10.65 27.08 0.04
CA GLN A 278 11.14 25.89 -0.65
C GLN A 278 10.87 24.56 0.08
N THR A 279 10.70 24.63 1.40
CA THR A 279 10.49 23.50 2.30
C THR A 279 9.18 23.62 3.10
N CYS A 280 8.42 24.70 2.90
CA CYS A 280 7.17 24.97 3.57
C CYS A 280 6.05 24.06 3.02
N PRO A 281 5.43 23.19 3.85
CA PRO A 281 4.41 22.26 3.38
C PRO A 281 3.15 22.96 2.87
N VAL A 282 2.74 24.03 3.55
CA VAL A 282 1.56 24.83 3.19
C VAL A 282 1.81 25.58 1.88
N TYR A 283 2.96 26.23 1.72
CA TYR A 283 3.33 26.91 0.47
C TYR A 283 3.38 25.93 -0.70
N ALA A 284 3.99 24.76 -0.54
CA ALA A 284 4.02 23.74 -1.59
C ALA A 284 2.61 23.28 -1.99
N LEU A 285 1.68 23.17 -1.04
CA LEU A 285 0.28 22.85 -1.31
C LEU A 285 -0.43 23.99 -2.04
N GLU A 286 -0.25 25.25 -1.61
CA GLU A 286 -0.81 26.44 -2.27
C GLU A 286 -0.31 26.57 -3.71
N GLN A 287 1.00 26.40 -3.94
CA GLN A 287 1.58 26.42 -5.28
C GLN A 287 1.02 25.28 -6.15
N TRP A 288 0.87 24.07 -5.60
CA TRP A 288 0.24 22.97 -6.31
C TRP A 288 -1.20 23.32 -6.71
N LEU A 289 -2.07 23.69 -5.77
CA LEU A 289 -3.48 24.03 -6.05
C LEU A 289 -3.60 25.17 -7.07
N HIS A 290 -2.78 26.22 -6.94
CA HIS A 290 -2.77 27.37 -7.83
C HIS A 290 -2.40 27.01 -9.28
N TYR A 291 -1.25 26.36 -9.50
CA TYR A 291 -0.81 25.98 -10.85
C TYR A 291 -1.64 24.82 -11.43
N ALA A 292 -2.23 23.99 -10.57
CA ALA A 292 -3.16 22.94 -10.95
C ALA A 292 -4.56 23.45 -11.32
N LYS A 293 -4.94 24.64 -10.85
CA LYS A 293 -6.31 25.18 -10.93
C LYS A 293 -7.33 24.20 -10.32
N ILE A 294 -7.04 23.77 -9.09
CA ILE A 294 -7.89 22.86 -8.31
C ILE A 294 -8.57 23.67 -7.21
N ASP A 295 -9.83 24.03 -7.44
CA ASP A 295 -10.65 24.81 -6.53
C ASP A 295 -11.72 23.97 -5.79
N VAL A 296 -12.05 22.77 -6.30
CA VAL A 296 -13.09 21.85 -5.79
C VAL A 296 -12.69 20.40 -6.06
N GLY A 297 -12.94 19.48 -5.13
CA GLY A 297 -12.76 18.04 -5.22
C GLY A 297 -11.36 17.58 -4.78
N SER A 298 -10.92 16.41 -5.27
CA SER A 298 -9.64 15.81 -4.84
C SER A 298 -8.43 16.73 -5.02
N VAL A 299 -7.61 16.89 -3.98
CA VAL A 299 -6.39 17.72 -3.99
C VAL A 299 -5.34 17.12 -4.91
N PHE A 300 -5.07 15.82 -4.78
CA PHE A 300 -4.03 15.15 -5.55
C PHE A 300 -4.64 14.35 -6.70
N ARG A 301 -4.33 14.78 -7.93
CA ARG A 301 -4.82 14.18 -9.18
C ARG A 301 -3.69 13.63 -10.04
N GLN A 302 -4.05 12.85 -11.05
CA GLN A 302 -3.09 12.43 -12.07
C GLN A 302 -2.68 13.61 -12.96
N VAL A 303 -1.37 13.88 -13.08
CA VAL A 303 -0.80 14.76 -14.11
C VAL A 303 -0.50 13.93 -15.36
N PHE A 304 -0.84 14.43 -16.55
CA PHE A 304 -0.56 13.73 -17.81
C PHE A 304 0.95 13.64 -18.12
N ARG A 305 1.32 12.75 -19.06
CA ARG A 305 2.74 12.44 -19.35
C ARG A 305 3.53 13.65 -19.83
N ASP A 306 2.88 14.53 -20.56
CA ASP A 306 3.38 15.79 -21.14
C ASP A 306 3.48 16.95 -20.12
N ASN A 307 3.06 16.74 -18.87
CA ASN A 307 2.95 17.76 -17.82
C ASN A 307 2.06 18.98 -18.19
N SER A 308 1.23 18.89 -19.25
CA SER A 308 0.41 20.02 -19.71
C SER A 308 -0.92 20.15 -18.97
N ARG A 309 -1.46 19.03 -18.49
CA ARG A 309 -2.83 18.90 -18.00
C ARG A 309 -2.93 17.95 -16.81
N ILE A 310 -4.06 18.05 -16.12
CA ILE A 310 -4.45 17.24 -14.98
C ILE A 310 -5.71 16.46 -15.35
N GLY A 311 -5.78 15.19 -14.94
CA GLY A 311 -6.96 14.34 -15.09
C GLY A 311 -8.01 14.61 -14.01
N PRO A 312 -9.28 14.25 -14.23
CA PRO A 312 -10.34 14.43 -13.23
C PRO A 312 -10.15 13.52 -12.01
N GLU A 313 -9.54 12.36 -12.21
CA GLU A 313 -9.43 11.29 -11.21
C GLU A 313 -8.47 11.59 -10.05
N ARG A 314 -8.87 11.16 -8.85
CA ARG A 314 -8.02 11.10 -7.66
C ARG A 314 -6.78 10.24 -7.92
N LEU A 315 -5.64 10.68 -7.39
CA LEU A 315 -4.38 9.97 -7.50
C LEU A 315 -4.39 8.65 -6.71
N SER A 316 -3.97 7.54 -7.31
CA SER A 316 -3.81 6.27 -6.58
C SER A 316 -2.73 6.38 -5.49
N ASP A 317 -3.02 5.83 -4.31
CA ASP A 317 -2.09 5.69 -3.18
C ASP A 317 -0.74 5.03 -3.54
N LYS A 318 -0.76 4.12 -4.53
CA LYS A 318 0.44 3.48 -5.12
C LYS A 318 1.38 4.49 -5.79
N HIS A 319 0.92 5.69 -6.16
CA HIS A 319 1.79 6.77 -6.61
C HIS A 319 2.76 7.21 -5.52
N VAL A 320 2.29 7.42 -4.29
CA VAL A 320 3.13 7.85 -3.15
C VAL A 320 4.28 6.86 -2.91
N VAL A 321 4.01 5.56 -3.00
CA VAL A 321 5.04 4.50 -2.86
C VAL A 321 6.06 4.56 -4.00
N ARG A 322 5.61 4.73 -5.25
CA ARG A 322 6.50 4.84 -6.41
C ARG A 322 7.33 6.12 -6.38
N LEU A 323 6.75 7.22 -5.94
CA LEU A 323 7.40 8.52 -5.75
C LEU A 323 8.56 8.43 -4.76
N ILE A 324 8.30 7.93 -3.55
CA ILE A 324 9.34 7.78 -2.51
C ILE A 324 10.45 6.88 -3.01
N LYS A 325 10.13 5.71 -3.60
CA LYS A 325 11.15 4.80 -4.13
C LYS A 325 11.98 5.43 -5.24
N ARG A 326 11.36 6.15 -6.18
CA ARG A 326 12.05 6.89 -7.25
C ARG A 326 13.08 7.87 -6.65
N LEU A 327 12.61 8.75 -5.78
CA LEU A 327 13.45 9.82 -5.22
C LEU A 327 14.55 9.30 -4.28
N VAL A 328 14.29 8.23 -3.51
CA VAL A 328 15.34 7.57 -2.70
C VAL A 328 16.50 7.06 -3.56
N LEU A 329 16.19 6.54 -4.75
CA LEU A 329 17.22 6.11 -5.71
C LEU A 329 17.94 7.32 -6.33
N GLU A 330 17.18 8.28 -6.86
CA GLU A 330 17.71 9.50 -7.51
C GLU A 330 18.60 10.35 -6.58
N THR A 331 18.32 10.38 -5.27
CA THR A 331 19.05 11.21 -4.29
C THR A 331 20.07 10.45 -3.45
N GLY A 332 20.14 9.13 -3.56
CA GLY A 332 21.05 8.33 -2.72
C GLY A 332 20.66 8.25 -1.23
N VAL A 333 19.43 8.61 -0.85
CA VAL A 333 18.94 8.52 0.55
C VAL A 333 19.18 7.13 1.13
N GLY A 334 19.79 7.09 2.32
CA GLY A 334 20.16 5.87 3.01
C GLY A 334 21.56 5.32 2.67
N LEU A 335 22.28 5.85 1.67
CA LEU A 335 23.68 5.46 1.41
C LEU A 335 24.66 5.92 2.50
N ASP A 336 24.26 6.90 3.31
CA ASP A 336 24.89 7.30 4.57
C ASP A 336 24.78 6.23 5.66
N ARG A 337 23.78 5.33 5.58
CA ARG A 337 23.45 4.36 6.63
C ARG A 337 24.21 3.05 6.39
N PRO A 338 25.10 2.59 7.30
CA PRO A 338 25.92 1.39 7.11
C PRO A 338 25.14 0.09 6.86
N ALA A 339 23.86 0.04 7.24
CA ALA A 339 22.96 -1.09 7.02
C ALA A 339 22.34 -1.14 5.61
N LEU A 340 22.32 -0.02 4.88
CA LEU A 340 21.71 0.11 3.55
C LEU A 340 22.75 0.39 2.45
N SER A 341 23.89 1.01 2.79
CA SER A 341 24.95 1.41 1.85
C SER A 341 25.65 0.26 1.12
N LYS A 342 25.46 -0.97 1.59
CA LYS A 342 26.01 -2.21 0.99
C LYS A 342 25.00 -2.99 0.15
N LEU A 343 23.76 -2.50 0.04
CA LEU A 343 22.68 -3.15 -0.68
C LEU A 343 22.61 -2.64 -2.12
N SER A 344 22.08 -3.46 -3.03
CA SER A 344 21.70 -2.97 -4.36
C SER A 344 20.56 -1.94 -4.27
N ASP A 345 20.39 -1.12 -5.29
CA ASP A 345 19.29 -0.14 -5.35
C ASP A 345 17.91 -0.77 -5.22
N GLU A 346 17.68 -1.94 -5.84
CA GLU A 346 16.42 -2.67 -5.69
C GLU A 346 16.18 -3.15 -4.26
N GLU A 347 17.23 -3.55 -3.55
CA GLU A 347 17.15 -3.95 -2.14
C GLU A 347 16.93 -2.75 -1.23
N ARG A 348 17.69 -1.67 -1.42
CA ARG A 348 17.53 -0.39 -0.71
C ARG A 348 16.10 0.14 -0.86
N ALA A 349 15.55 0.14 -2.07
CA ALA A 349 14.17 0.56 -2.34
C ALA A 349 13.08 -0.31 -1.67
N LYS A 350 13.37 -1.54 -1.23
CA LYS A 350 12.40 -2.38 -0.46
C LYS A 350 12.20 -1.89 0.97
N PHE A 351 13.19 -1.19 1.54
CA PHE A 351 13.12 -0.60 2.89
C PHE A 351 12.25 0.65 2.97
N PHE A 352 11.99 1.33 1.85
CA PHE A 352 11.20 2.56 1.80
C PHE A 352 9.80 2.33 1.21
N ALA A 353 8.78 2.99 1.80
CA ALA A 353 7.40 2.92 1.34
C ALA A 353 6.62 4.16 1.80
N GLY A 354 5.31 4.23 1.49
CA GLY A 354 4.44 5.33 1.93
C GLY A 354 4.41 5.56 3.46
N HIS A 355 4.74 4.55 4.26
CA HIS A 355 4.84 4.66 5.72
C HIS A 355 6.11 5.37 6.21
N SER A 356 7.13 5.49 5.36
CA SER A 356 8.43 6.05 5.74
C SER A 356 8.37 7.52 6.11
N LEU A 357 7.47 8.31 5.50
CA LEU A 357 7.23 9.71 5.85
C LEU A 357 6.67 9.84 7.27
N ARG A 358 5.62 9.07 7.57
CA ARG A 358 4.98 9.01 8.89
C ARG A 358 5.92 8.51 9.99
N ALA A 359 6.69 7.45 9.70
CA ALA A 359 7.72 6.94 10.61
C ALA A 359 8.83 7.98 10.85
N GLY A 360 9.14 8.78 9.83
CA GLY A 360 10.02 9.95 9.89
C GLY A 360 9.62 10.95 10.96
N LEU A 361 8.45 11.58 10.78
CA LEU A 361 7.93 12.57 11.74
C LEU A 361 7.85 11.99 13.17
N ALA A 362 7.32 10.77 13.30
CA ALA A 362 7.17 10.08 14.59
C ALA A 362 8.50 9.82 15.32
N SER A 363 9.61 9.72 14.57
CA SER A 363 10.94 9.49 15.12
C SER A 363 11.72 10.79 15.35
N GLY A 364 11.57 11.77 14.44
CA GLY A 364 12.29 13.05 14.47
C GLY A 364 11.74 14.07 15.47
N ALA A 365 10.45 14.00 15.83
CA ALA A 365 9.84 14.94 16.77
C ALA A 365 10.36 14.75 18.21
N GLU A 366 11.07 15.75 18.75
CA GLU A 366 11.36 15.88 20.19
C GLU A 366 10.18 16.52 20.94
N VAL A 367 9.00 15.92 20.79
CA VAL A 367 7.73 16.38 21.38
C VAL A 367 7.16 15.27 22.29
N ASP A 368 6.40 15.64 23.32
CA ASP A 368 5.74 14.71 24.23
C ASP A 368 4.91 13.64 23.47
N GLU A 369 4.96 12.41 23.98
CA GLU A 369 4.26 11.24 23.44
C GLU A 369 2.79 11.51 23.12
N ARG A 370 2.10 12.31 23.94
CA ARG A 370 0.68 12.65 23.78
C ARG A 370 0.39 13.47 22.53
N TYR A 371 1.22 14.46 22.22
CA TYR A 371 1.04 15.27 21.00
C TYR A 371 1.35 14.45 19.76
N VAL A 372 2.39 13.61 19.81
CA VAL A 372 2.70 12.65 18.72
C VAL A 372 1.54 11.67 18.55
N GLN A 373 0.93 11.18 19.64
CA GLN A 373 -0.25 10.30 19.57
C GLN A 373 -1.47 11.00 18.93
N LYS A 374 -1.76 12.27 19.28
CA LYS A 374 -2.84 13.08 18.67
C LYS A 374 -2.57 13.30 17.17
N GLN A 375 -1.40 13.85 16.83
CA GLN A 375 -1.00 14.20 15.45
C GLN A 375 -0.96 12.98 14.53
N LEU A 376 -0.72 11.79 15.06
CA LEU A 376 -0.71 10.54 14.29
C LEU A 376 -2.06 9.78 14.33
N GLY A 377 -2.94 10.04 15.29
CA GLY A 377 -4.18 9.27 15.48
C GLY A 377 -3.91 7.81 15.89
N HIS A 378 -2.96 7.57 16.78
CA HIS A 378 -2.69 6.23 17.32
C HIS A 378 -3.70 5.85 18.41
N ALA A 379 -4.30 4.67 18.29
CA ALA A 379 -5.29 4.16 19.24
C ALA A 379 -4.72 3.88 20.65
N SER A 380 -3.42 3.60 20.76
CA SER A 380 -2.75 3.41 22.04
C SER A 380 -1.35 4.03 22.06
N ALA A 381 -0.87 4.36 23.26
CA ALA A 381 0.49 4.85 23.47
C ALA A 381 1.54 3.83 22.99
N GLU A 382 1.28 2.53 23.10
CA GLU A 382 2.23 1.49 22.66
C GLU A 382 2.59 1.62 21.16
N MET A 383 1.62 1.98 20.31
CA MET A 383 1.87 2.23 18.88
C MET A 383 2.88 3.37 18.68
N THR A 384 2.77 4.45 19.46
CA THR A 384 3.73 5.58 19.46
C THR A 384 5.11 5.15 19.99
N ARG A 385 5.15 4.33 21.06
CA ARG A 385 6.42 3.84 21.66
C ARG A 385 7.25 3.00 20.70
N ARG A 386 6.65 2.35 19.70
CA ARG A 386 7.41 1.57 18.69
C ARG A 386 8.41 2.45 17.93
N TYR A 387 8.07 3.70 17.64
CA TYR A 387 8.97 4.66 16.96
C TYR A 387 10.02 5.21 17.94
N GLN A 388 9.59 5.68 19.12
CA GLN A 388 10.48 6.23 20.14
C GLN A 388 11.54 5.23 20.62
N ARG A 389 11.17 3.95 20.82
CA ARG A 389 12.11 2.88 21.21
C ARG A 389 13.28 2.69 20.24
N ARG A 390 13.13 3.05 18.96
CA ARG A 390 14.21 2.99 17.97
C ARG A 390 15.22 4.13 18.14
N ARG A 391 14.74 5.35 18.40
CA ARG A 391 15.56 6.54 18.70
C ARG A 391 16.25 6.43 20.07
N ASP A 392 15.48 6.14 21.10
CA ASP A 392 15.92 6.27 22.50
C ASP A 392 16.63 5.00 23.04
N ARG A 393 16.86 3.99 22.19
CA ARG A 393 17.38 2.64 22.51
C ARG A 393 18.64 2.61 23.38
N PHE A 394 19.50 3.63 23.26
CA PHE A 394 20.72 3.80 24.05
C PHE A 394 20.78 5.12 24.84
N ARG A 395 19.71 5.93 24.79
CA ARG A 395 19.55 7.19 25.56
C ARG A 395 18.82 6.92 26.87
N VAL A 396 17.71 6.16 26.82
CA VAL A 396 16.97 5.67 27.98
C VAL A 396 17.12 4.15 28.03
N ASN A 397 18.25 3.69 28.57
CA ASN A 397 18.59 2.27 28.64
C ASN A 397 18.77 1.82 30.10
N LEU A 398 18.20 0.67 30.43
CA LEU A 398 18.27 0.10 31.77
C LEU A 398 19.72 -0.18 32.22
N THR A 399 20.63 -0.60 31.32
CA THR A 399 22.04 -0.85 31.67
C THR A 399 22.70 0.44 32.16
N LYS A 400 22.60 1.53 31.39
CA LYS A 400 23.09 2.85 31.77
C LYS A 400 22.44 3.35 33.07
N ALA A 401 21.15 3.10 33.26
CA ALA A 401 20.44 3.48 34.49
C ALA A 401 20.90 2.69 35.74
N VAL A 402 21.47 1.49 35.57
CA VAL A 402 22.11 0.71 36.65
C VAL A 402 23.65 0.81 36.65
N GLY A 403 24.24 1.68 35.82
CA GLY A 403 25.69 1.93 35.77
C GLY A 403 26.52 0.93 34.97
N LEU A 404 25.92 0.20 34.01
CA LEU A 404 26.56 -0.76 33.10
C LEU A 404 26.63 -0.28 31.64
#